data_AF-A0A2E5WEC2-F1
#
_entry.id   AF-A0A2E5WEC2-F1
#
_cell.length_a   1.000
_cell.length_b   1.000
_cell.length_c   1.000
_cell.angle_alpha   90.00
_cell.angle_beta   90.00
_cell.angle_gamma   90.00
#
_symmetry.space_group_name_H-M   'P 1'
#
loop_
_entity.id
_entity.type
_entity.pdbx_description
1 polymer ?
#
loop_
_entity_poly.entity_id
_entity_poly.type
_entity_poly.pdbx_seq_one_letter_code
_entity_poly.pdbx_strand_id
1 'polypeptide(L)'
;MAAARRAQRLVRRRRPPHSHLLLSGSLLLIAVVVVVCLSTNDHDVGDVDLLSANPAPVGPPHAVTASQFASRLHADIDSLLAELGIAGHLIEVDPSDSPVQIGVKVPRDLPLISVNVHPTRAVEQLGGIIFEGRETADGRVYLQCGFDSMQTTQFTLRRLRTTARRTGVLGLIVRDVAVPEQDEEGVWGVPQRLTLLLDRPAGGLSTESWTRLRQWALDGDHELIGPEIGDPETQQRLQSLLEQDPVVLDTEQQPSAIERQLWALADRAADDGHAIGVLRDHPAAHAALEAVLPRLEMRGYRFVAAASLLP
;
A
#
# COMPACT_ATOMS: atom_id res chain seq x y z
N MET A 1 -26.46 45.27 102.35
CA MET A 1 -26.45 45.93 101.03
C MET A 1 -25.01 46.18 100.61
N ALA A 2 -24.50 45.45 99.61
CA ALA A 2 -23.44 45.91 98.72
C ALA A 2 -23.35 44.92 97.55
N ALA A 3 -23.55 45.43 96.35
CA ALA A 3 -23.80 44.68 95.12
C ALA A 3 -22.52 44.01 94.58
N ALA A 4 -22.58 42.69 94.38
CA ALA A 4 -21.57 41.96 93.61
C ALA A 4 -21.80 42.18 92.11
N ARG A 5 -20.89 42.94 91.49
CA ARG A 5 -20.88 43.24 90.05
C ARG A 5 -20.67 41.97 89.22
N ARG A 6 -21.63 41.68 88.35
CA ARG A 6 -21.61 40.57 87.37
C ARG A 6 -20.77 41.00 86.16
N ALA A 7 -19.53 40.52 86.08
CA ALA A 7 -18.66 40.74 84.92
C ALA A 7 -19.13 39.84 83.74
N GLN A 8 -19.53 40.46 82.63
CA GLN A 8 -19.82 39.79 81.38
C GLN A 8 -18.53 39.28 80.74
N ARG A 9 -18.38 37.95 80.58
CA ARG A 9 -17.33 37.34 79.76
C ARG A 9 -17.67 37.48 78.28
N LEU A 10 -16.89 38.28 77.55
CA LEU A 10 -16.87 38.30 76.09
C LEU A 10 -16.31 36.97 75.55
N VAL A 11 -17.10 36.24 74.78
CA VAL A 11 -16.70 35.02 74.07
C VAL A 11 -15.94 35.41 72.80
N ARG A 12 -14.64 35.11 72.75
CA ARG A 12 -13.80 35.29 71.56
C ARG A 12 -14.07 34.13 70.59
N ARG A 13 -14.76 34.38 69.47
CA ARG A 13 -14.90 33.39 68.38
C ARG A 13 -13.53 33.13 67.72
N ARG A 14 -13.02 31.90 67.79
CA ARG A 14 -11.85 31.44 67.02
C ARG A 14 -12.25 31.26 65.55
N ARG A 15 -11.47 31.81 64.63
CA ARG A 15 -11.60 31.59 63.17
C ARG A 15 -11.19 30.14 62.84
N PRO A 16 -11.86 29.45 61.90
CA PRO A 16 -11.47 28.11 61.48
C PRO A 16 -10.14 28.14 60.68
N PRO A 17 -9.32 27.10 60.77
CA PRO A 17 -8.01 27.06 60.12
C PRO A 17 -8.13 26.84 58.60
N HIS A 18 -7.43 27.68 57.83
CA HIS A 18 -7.33 27.62 56.37
C HIS A 18 -6.45 26.46 55.85
N SER A 19 -6.17 25.45 56.68
CA SER A 19 -5.29 24.32 56.35
C SER A 19 -5.81 23.47 55.20
N HIS A 20 -7.12 23.42 54.98
CA HIS A 20 -7.72 22.65 53.89
C HIS A 20 -7.43 23.23 52.50
N LEU A 21 -7.26 24.55 52.38
CA LEU A 21 -6.96 25.21 51.11
C LEU A 21 -5.52 24.96 50.66
N LEU A 22 -4.58 24.92 51.61
CA LEU A 22 -3.18 24.60 51.31
C LEU A 22 -3.04 23.13 50.88
N LEU A 23 -3.75 22.22 51.55
CA LEU A 23 -3.71 20.79 51.24
C LEU A 23 -4.29 20.49 49.86
N SER A 24 -5.42 21.10 49.48
CA SER A 24 -6.00 20.94 48.14
C SER A 24 -5.12 21.53 47.04
N GLY A 25 -4.47 22.68 47.32
CA GLY A 25 -3.56 23.32 46.35
C GLY A 25 -2.30 22.49 46.09
N SER A 26 -1.71 21.92 47.14
CA SER A 26 -0.52 21.05 47.00
C SER A 26 -0.83 19.76 46.24
N LEU A 27 -2.02 19.17 46.47
CA LEU A 27 -2.40 17.91 45.83
C LEU A 27 -2.64 18.09 44.32
N LEU A 28 -3.24 19.23 43.91
CA LEU A 28 -3.43 19.55 42.50
C LEU A 28 -2.09 19.79 41.79
N LEU A 29 -1.14 20.45 42.44
CA LEU A 29 0.18 20.73 41.87
C LEU A 29 1.00 19.45 41.68
N ILE A 30 0.93 18.52 42.63
CA ILE A 30 1.55 17.19 42.51
C ILE A 30 0.93 16.41 41.34
N ALA A 31 -0.40 16.44 41.17
CA ALA A 31 -1.05 15.75 40.06
C ALA A 31 -0.61 16.30 38.70
N VAL A 32 -0.49 17.62 38.55
CA VAL A 32 0.01 18.25 37.32
C VAL A 32 1.47 17.86 37.05
N VAL A 33 2.32 17.87 38.07
CA VAL A 33 3.73 17.45 37.92
C VAL A 33 3.84 15.98 37.54
N VAL A 34 3.02 15.10 38.12
CA VAL A 34 2.99 13.67 37.77
C VAL A 34 2.53 13.47 36.32
N VAL A 35 1.50 14.20 35.86
CA VAL A 35 1.04 14.13 34.46
C VAL A 35 2.14 14.61 33.50
N VAL A 36 2.82 15.71 33.82
CA VAL A 36 3.92 16.21 32.98
C VAL A 36 5.10 15.23 32.99
N CYS A 37 5.49 14.69 34.15
CA CYS A 37 6.57 13.72 34.23
C CYS A 37 6.25 12.39 33.53
N LEU A 38 5.00 11.91 33.62
CA LEU A 38 4.55 10.72 32.89
C LEU A 38 4.48 10.99 31.38
N SER A 39 4.03 12.17 30.97
CA SER A 39 4.00 12.58 29.55
C SER A 39 5.39 12.76 28.95
N THR A 40 6.38 13.17 29.74
CA THR A 40 7.78 13.23 29.29
C THR A 40 8.47 11.86 29.30
N ASN A 41 7.90 10.86 29.96
CA ASN A 41 8.43 9.49 30.00
C ASN A 41 7.83 8.56 28.93
N ASP A 42 6.85 9.03 28.15
CA ASP A 42 6.25 8.26 27.04
C ASP A 42 7.03 8.38 25.71
N HIS A 43 8.29 8.81 25.76
CA HIS A 43 9.21 8.80 24.60
C HIS A 43 10.30 7.74 24.75
N ASP A 44 9.91 6.51 25.07
CA ASP A 44 10.76 5.34 24.80
C ASP A 44 9.89 4.09 24.60
N VAL A 45 8.92 4.19 23.68
CA VAL A 45 8.43 2.99 22.97
C VAL A 45 9.60 2.61 22.09
N GLY A 46 10.33 1.58 22.53
CA GLY A 46 11.58 1.13 21.94
C GLY A 46 11.56 1.19 20.43
N ASP A 47 12.62 1.78 19.89
CA ASP A 47 13.08 1.64 18.52
C ASP A 47 12.93 0.17 18.11
N VAL A 48 11.81 -0.13 17.45
CA VAL A 48 11.77 -1.28 16.57
C VAL A 48 12.67 -0.84 15.44
N ASP A 49 13.89 -1.36 15.44
CA ASP A 49 14.84 -1.25 14.34
C ASP A 49 14.22 -1.97 13.12
N LEU A 50 13.22 -1.32 12.54
CA LEU A 50 12.72 -1.59 11.21
C LEU A 50 13.88 -1.19 10.32
N LEU A 51 14.71 -2.19 9.98
CA LEU A 51 15.71 -2.10 8.94
C LEU A 51 15.05 -1.56 7.67
N SER A 52 14.99 -0.23 7.54
CA SER A 52 14.65 0.47 6.32
C SER A 52 15.90 0.40 5.45
N ALA A 53 16.15 -0.78 4.90
CA ALA A 53 17.25 -1.06 3.98
C ALA A 53 17.03 -0.45 2.59
N ASN A 54 16.25 0.62 2.49
CA ASN A 54 16.23 1.48 1.32
C ASN A 54 16.10 2.93 1.77
N PRO A 55 17.00 3.84 1.34
CA PRO A 55 16.66 5.25 1.37
C PRO A 55 15.36 5.40 0.58
N ALA A 56 14.35 6.03 1.18
CA ALA A 56 13.16 6.42 0.45
C ALA A 56 13.62 7.11 -0.85
N PRO A 57 13.08 6.74 -2.03
CA PRO A 57 13.43 7.43 -3.26
C PRO A 57 13.31 8.94 -3.00
N VAL A 58 14.29 9.72 -3.45
CA VAL A 58 14.29 11.18 -3.30
C VAL A 58 13.01 11.68 -3.95
N GLY A 59 11.99 11.88 -3.12
CA GLY A 59 10.70 12.38 -3.56
C GLY A 59 10.88 13.75 -4.19
N PRO A 60 9.91 14.22 -4.98
CA PRO A 60 9.93 15.61 -5.44
C PRO A 60 10.20 16.53 -4.24
N PRO A 61 11.02 17.58 -4.40
CA PRO A 61 11.45 18.42 -3.28
C PRO A 61 10.22 18.88 -2.49
N HIS A 62 10.29 18.85 -1.16
CA HIS A 62 9.14 19.22 -0.31
C HIS A 62 8.53 20.55 -0.75
N ALA A 63 7.21 20.68 -0.65
CA ALA A 63 6.56 21.94 -0.93
C ALA A 63 7.09 23.02 0.02
N VAL A 64 7.36 24.22 -0.51
CA VAL A 64 7.86 25.35 0.29
C VAL A 64 6.70 26.26 0.71
N THR A 65 5.56 26.20 0.01
CA THR A 65 4.35 26.99 0.29
C THR A 65 3.08 26.15 0.16
N ALA A 66 2.01 26.61 0.81
CA ALA A 66 0.68 25.97 0.71
C ALA A 66 0.12 25.94 -0.71
N SER A 67 0.40 26.96 -1.53
CA SER A 67 -0.01 26.97 -2.94
C SER A 67 0.78 25.96 -3.77
N GLN A 68 2.09 25.86 -3.58
CA GLN A 68 2.92 24.85 -4.25
C GLN A 68 2.53 23.44 -3.84
N PHE A 69 2.24 23.23 -2.55
CA PHE A 69 1.72 21.97 -2.02
C PHE A 69 0.42 21.58 -2.73
N ALA A 70 -0.58 22.47 -2.73
CA ALA A 70 -1.87 22.21 -3.35
C ALA A 70 -1.75 21.92 -4.85
N SER A 71 -1.01 22.75 -5.58
CA SER A 71 -0.81 22.56 -7.02
C SER A 71 -0.13 21.23 -7.37
N ARG A 72 0.86 20.79 -6.58
CA ARG A 72 1.51 19.48 -6.80
C ARG A 72 0.58 18.32 -6.45
N LEU A 73 -0.08 18.38 -5.29
CA LEU A 73 -1.03 17.36 -4.88
C LEU A 73 -2.14 17.19 -5.92
N HIS A 74 -2.66 18.28 -6.49
CA HIS A 74 -3.70 18.24 -7.51
C HIS A 74 -3.19 17.77 -8.87
N ALA A 75 -1.93 18.03 -9.22
CA ALA A 75 -1.32 17.51 -10.44
C ALA A 75 -1.09 15.98 -10.37
N ASP A 76 -0.77 15.47 -9.18
CA ASP A 76 -0.39 14.06 -8.99
C ASP A 76 -1.58 13.15 -8.64
N ILE A 77 -2.73 13.72 -8.22
CA ILE A 77 -3.85 12.93 -7.68
C ILE A 77 -4.42 11.92 -8.67
N ASP A 78 -4.55 12.30 -9.94
CA ASP A 78 -5.08 11.42 -10.98
C ASP A 78 -4.16 10.23 -11.20
N SER A 79 -2.84 10.48 -11.27
CA SER A 79 -1.83 9.44 -11.42
C SER A 79 -1.82 8.51 -10.20
N LEU A 80 -1.84 9.08 -9.00
CA LEU A 80 -1.82 8.33 -7.74
C LEU A 80 -3.04 7.42 -7.57
N LEU A 81 -4.24 7.91 -7.89
CA LEU A 81 -5.46 7.12 -7.81
C LEU A 81 -5.59 6.13 -8.98
N ALA A 82 -5.02 6.46 -10.15
CA ALA A 82 -4.95 5.54 -11.27
C ALA A 82 -4.16 4.28 -10.92
N GLU A 83 -3.12 4.35 -10.09
CA GLU A 83 -2.37 3.17 -9.62
C GLU A 83 -3.23 2.15 -8.86
N LEU A 84 -4.29 2.62 -8.20
CA LEU A 84 -5.27 1.76 -7.55
C LEU A 84 -6.34 1.20 -8.50
N GLY A 85 -6.32 1.61 -9.76
CA GLY A 85 -7.36 1.31 -10.75
C GLY A 85 -8.59 2.21 -10.65
N ILE A 86 -8.48 3.39 -10.03
CA ILE A 86 -9.54 4.40 -10.03
C ILE A 86 -9.38 5.28 -11.26
N ALA A 87 -10.34 5.22 -12.17
CA ALA A 87 -10.32 6.00 -13.41
C ALA A 87 -10.61 7.49 -13.15
N GLY A 88 -10.03 8.39 -13.96
CA GLY A 88 -10.19 9.84 -13.80
C GLY A 88 -11.64 10.34 -13.79
N HIS A 89 -12.55 9.70 -14.52
CA HIS A 89 -13.98 10.05 -14.50
C HIS A 89 -14.69 9.75 -13.17
N LEU A 90 -14.03 9.05 -12.24
CA LEU A 90 -14.48 8.79 -10.87
C LEU A 90 -13.97 9.84 -9.88
N ILE A 91 -13.12 10.76 -10.33
CA ILE A 91 -12.53 11.85 -9.56
C ILE A 91 -13.23 13.14 -9.98
N GLU A 92 -13.82 13.83 -9.02
CA GLU A 92 -14.50 15.11 -9.19
C GLU A 92 -13.71 16.16 -8.42
N VAL A 93 -13.16 17.15 -9.13
CA VAL A 93 -12.41 18.26 -8.51
C VAL A 93 -13.23 19.53 -8.67
N ASP A 94 -13.53 20.20 -7.56
CA ASP A 94 -14.07 21.56 -7.57
C ASP A 94 -12.99 22.57 -7.16
N PRO A 95 -12.31 23.19 -8.13
CA PRO A 95 -11.20 24.12 -7.86
C PRO A 95 -11.69 25.49 -7.36
N SER A 96 -13.00 25.75 -7.39
CA SER A 96 -13.56 27.05 -6.97
C SER A 96 -13.76 27.13 -5.45
N ASP A 97 -13.78 25.98 -4.78
CA ASP A 97 -13.93 25.89 -3.34
C ASP A 97 -12.60 26.17 -2.60
N SER A 98 -12.72 26.71 -1.39
CA SER A 98 -11.60 26.89 -0.47
C SER A 98 -12.00 26.32 0.90
N PRO A 99 -11.43 25.16 1.31
CA PRO A 99 -10.44 24.34 0.62
C PRO A 99 -10.99 23.65 -0.65
N VAL A 100 -10.10 23.34 -1.61
CA VAL A 100 -10.46 22.64 -2.85
C VAL A 100 -11.06 21.28 -2.52
N GLN A 101 -12.25 21.00 -3.06
CA GLN A 101 -12.96 19.75 -2.80
C GLN A 101 -12.60 18.70 -3.87
N ILE A 102 -12.15 17.53 -3.43
CA ILE A 102 -11.86 16.38 -4.30
C ILE A 102 -12.76 15.22 -3.90
N GLY A 103 -13.78 14.94 -4.69
CA GLY A 103 -14.65 13.77 -4.56
C GLY A 103 -14.07 12.57 -5.28
N VAL A 104 -13.89 11.45 -4.59
CA VAL A 104 -13.40 10.19 -5.17
C VAL A 104 -14.47 9.12 -5.03
N LYS A 105 -14.99 8.63 -6.17
CA LYS A 105 -15.91 7.50 -6.24
C LYS A 105 -15.12 6.19 -6.26
N VAL A 106 -15.06 5.51 -5.12
CA VAL A 106 -14.25 4.30 -4.94
C VAL A 106 -15.02 3.06 -5.44
N PRO A 107 -14.46 2.24 -6.35
CA PRO A 107 -15.07 0.98 -6.78
C PRO A 107 -15.38 0.03 -5.62
N ARG A 108 -16.42 -0.82 -5.77
CA ARG A 108 -16.95 -1.66 -4.68
C ARG A 108 -15.95 -2.69 -4.14
N ASP A 109 -15.05 -3.15 -5.00
CA ASP A 109 -14.04 -4.17 -4.74
C ASP A 109 -12.79 -3.62 -4.07
N LEU A 110 -12.68 -2.29 -3.93
CA LEU A 110 -11.54 -1.62 -3.31
C LEU A 110 -11.90 -1.14 -1.89
N PRO A 111 -11.14 -1.55 -0.85
CA PRO A 111 -11.37 -1.08 0.51
C PRO A 111 -11.11 0.43 0.63
N LEU A 112 -12.00 1.14 1.32
CA LEU A 112 -11.86 2.60 1.54
C LEU A 112 -10.61 2.93 2.34
N ILE A 113 -10.22 2.05 3.27
CA ILE A 113 -9.00 2.21 4.06
C ILE A 113 -7.75 2.14 3.19
N SER A 114 -7.72 1.24 2.21
CA SER A 114 -6.62 1.15 1.24
C SER A 114 -6.55 2.45 0.45
N VAL A 115 -7.67 2.95 -0.09
CA VAL A 115 -7.68 4.22 -0.83
C VAL A 115 -7.22 5.39 0.05
N ASN A 116 -7.69 5.48 1.30
CA ASN A 116 -7.33 6.55 2.24
C ASN A 116 -5.81 6.66 2.49
N VAL A 117 -5.11 5.53 2.56
CA VAL A 117 -3.66 5.49 2.83
C VAL A 117 -2.88 6.19 1.71
N HIS A 118 -3.32 6.12 0.45
CA HIS A 118 -2.55 6.67 -0.67
C HIS A 118 -2.48 8.21 -0.66
N PRO A 119 -3.62 8.96 -0.62
CA PRO A 119 -3.59 10.41 -0.43
C PRO A 119 -2.89 10.83 0.86
N THR A 120 -3.08 10.08 1.96
CA THR A 120 -2.41 10.36 3.23
C THR A 120 -0.88 10.35 3.06
N ARG A 121 -0.33 9.28 2.49
CA ARG A 121 1.11 9.16 2.23
C ARG A 121 1.61 10.22 1.26
N ALA A 122 0.86 10.55 0.21
CA ALA A 122 1.26 11.59 -0.73
C ALA A 122 1.29 12.99 -0.09
N VAL A 123 0.33 13.29 0.79
CA VAL A 123 0.35 14.53 1.58
C VAL A 123 1.61 14.59 2.44
N GLU A 124 1.93 13.51 3.16
CA GLU A 124 3.11 13.43 4.02
C GLU A 124 4.42 13.55 3.22
N GLN A 125 4.53 12.87 2.07
CA GLN A 125 5.69 12.93 1.17
C GLN A 125 5.94 14.33 0.60
N LEU A 126 4.88 15.12 0.40
CA LEU A 126 5.00 16.52 -0.04
C LEU A 126 5.31 17.48 1.13
N GLY A 127 5.41 16.98 2.37
CA GLY A 127 5.64 17.77 3.58
C GLY A 127 4.37 18.42 4.14
N GLY A 128 3.19 17.97 3.71
CA GLY A 128 1.90 18.43 4.23
C GLY A 128 1.47 17.69 5.48
N ILE A 129 0.33 18.11 6.03
CA ILE A 129 -0.28 17.54 7.23
C ILE A 129 -1.75 17.18 6.99
N ILE A 130 -2.19 16.09 7.62
CA ILE A 130 -3.60 15.73 7.73
C ILE A 130 -4.16 16.39 8.99
N PHE A 131 -5.15 17.27 8.82
CA PHE A 131 -5.81 17.97 9.92
C PHE A 131 -6.94 17.15 10.53
N GLU A 132 -7.71 16.46 9.69
CA GLU A 132 -8.86 15.66 10.11
C GLU A 132 -9.02 14.47 9.18
N GLY A 133 -9.27 13.29 9.75
CA GLY A 133 -9.75 12.12 9.04
C GLY A 133 -11.01 11.63 9.75
N ARG A 134 -12.17 11.67 9.10
CA ARG A 134 -13.43 11.22 9.71
C ARG A 134 -14.16 10.24 8.79
N GLU A 135 -14.71 9.21 9.39
CA GLU A 135 -15.70 8.35 8.75
C GLU A 135 -17.09 8.75 9.24
N THR A 136 -18.03 8.84 8.30
CA THR A 136 -19.43 9.19 8.56
C THR A 136 -20.28 7.93 8.65
N ALA A 137 -21.44 8.01 9.29
CA ALA A 137 -22.33 6.86 9.47
C ALA A 137 -22.85 6.27 8.16
N ASP A 138 -22.84 7.04 7.06
CA ASP A 138 -23.17 6.56 5.71
C ASP A 138 -21.97 5.94 4.96
N GLY A 139 -20.82 5.80 5.63
CA GLY A 139 -19.62 5.13 5.12
C GLY A 139 -18.78 5.99 4.18
N ARG A 140 -18.92 7.32 4.22
CA ARG A 140 -17.99 8.24 3.53
C ARG A 140 -16.82 8.57 4.43
N VAL A 141 -15.65 8.70 3.82
CA VAL A 141 -14.44 9.15 4.50
C VAL A 141 -14.10 10.55 4.02
N TYR A 142 -13.90 11.47 4.96
CA TYR A 142 -13.39 12.81 4.68
C TYR A 142 -11.98 12.93 5.20
N LEU A 143 -11.07 13.43 4.37
CA LEU A 143 -9.72 13.80 4.77
C LEU A 143 -9.51 15.27 4.48
N GLN A 144 -9.14 16.02 5.50
CA GLN A 144 -8.76 17.41 5.36
C GLN A 144 -7.24 17.52 5.48
N CYS A 145 -6.60 18.14 4.49
CA CYS A 145 -5.16 18.29 4.46
C CYS A 145 -4.72 19.68 4.02
N GLY A 146 -3.44 19.96 4.26
CA GLY A 146 -2.82 21.19 3.83
C GLY A 146 -1.40 21.30 4.33
N PHE A 147 -0.92 22.54 4.45
CA PHE A 147 0.50 22.83 4.69
C PHE A 147 0.63 24.00 5.67
N ASP A 148 1.55 23.89 6.62
CA ASP A 148 1.87 24.94 7.59
C ASP A 148 0.63 25.61 8.21
N SER A 149 -0.28 24.79 8.74
CA SER A 149 -1.57 25.20 9.34
C SER A 149 -2.64 25.74 8.38
N MET A 150 -2.35 25.92 7.09
CA MET A 150 -3.35 26.31 6.09
C MET A 150 -4.01 25.06 5.48
N GLN A 151 -5.34 24.99 5.58
CA GLN A 151 -6.14 23.99 4.89
C GLN A 151 -6.21 24.32 3.41
N THR A 152 -5.82 23.36 2.55
CA THR A 152 -5.78 23.58 1.10
C THR A 152 -6.74 22.67 0.36
N THR A 153 -6.94 21.44 0.85
CA THR A 153 -7.67 20.40 0.14
C THR A 153 -8.51 19.57 1.10
N GLN A 154 -9.68 19.15 0.64
CA GLN A 154 -10.54 18.19 1.32
C GLN A 154 -10.91 17.05 0.36
N PHE A 155 -10.53 15.82 0.72
CA PHE A 155 -10.97 14.63 0.01
C PHE A 155 -12.26 14.10 0.59
N THR A 156 -13.18 13.67 -0.28
CA THR A 156 -14.37 12.93 0.07
C THR A 156 -14.38 11.59 -0.66
N LEU A 157 -14.08 10.50 0.05
CA LEU A 157 -14.11 9.14 -0.50
C LEU A 157 -15.50 8.54 -0.31
N ARG A 158 -16.11 8.06 -1.40
CA ARG A 158 -17.42 7.41 -1.37
C ARG A 158 -17.39 6.10 -2.14
N ARG A 159 -17.72 5.00 -1.46
CA ARG A 159 -17.81 3.69 -2.10
C ARG A 159 -19.02 3.60 -3.04
N LEU A 160 -18.80 3.14 -4.26
CA LEU A 160 -19.82 2.76 -5.23
C LEU A 160 -20.37 1.37 -4.90
N ARG A 161 -21.67 1.15 -5.10
CA ARG A 161 -22.33 -0.12 -4.77
C ARG A 161 -22.29 -1.14 -5.93
N THR A 162 -22.32 -0.66 -7.16
CA THR A 162 -22.52 -1.49 -8.36
C THR A 162 -21.31 -1.58 -9.26
N THR A 163 -20.42 -0.58 -9.21
CA THR A 163 -19.24 -0.50 -10.08
C THR A 163 -18.05 -1.19 -9.44
N ALA A 164 -17.39 -2.07 -10.19
CA ALA A 164 -16.10 -2.66 -9.84
C ALA A 164 -15.02 -2.17 -10.82
N ARG A 165 -13.74 -2.37 -10.47
CA ARG A 165 -12.63 -2.13 -11.41
C ARG A 165 -12.73 -3.06 -12.62
N ARG A 166 -12.29 -2.58 -13.79
CA ARG A 166 -12.14 -3.38 -15.01
C ARG A 166 -10.80 -4.11 -14.91
N THR A 167 -10.84 -5.38 -14.52
CA THR A 167 -9.67 -6.24 -14.28
C THR A 167 -9.92 -7.65 -14.79
N GLY A 168 -8.87 -8.47 -14.85
CA GLY A 168 -8.93 -9.86 -15.31
C GLY A 168 -7.90 -10.76 -14.65
N VAL A 169 -7.82 -11.99 -15.14
CA VAL A 169 -6.86 -13.00 -14.68
C VAL A 169 -5.70 -13.14 -15.68
N LEU A 170 -4.47 -13.08 -15.19
CA LEU A 170 -3.26 -13.15 -16.01
C LEU A 170 -2.52 -14.47 -15.74
N GLY A 171 -2.19 -15.18 -16.81
CA GLY A 171 -1.23 -16.28 -16.80
C GLY A 171 0.04 -15.84 -17.51
N LEU A 172 1.19 -15.94 -16.85
CA LEU A 172 2.48 -15.62 -17.44
C LEU A 172 3.33 -16.88 -17.53
N ILE A 173 3.84 -17.16 -18.72
CA ILE A 173 4.75 -18.27 -19.00
C ILE A 173 6.13 -17.69 -19.22
N VAL A 174 7.10 -18.07 -18.39
CA VAL A 174 8.51 -17.76 -18.59
C VAL A 174 9.22 -19.00 -19.13
N ARG A 175 9.82 -18.86 -20.31
CA ARG A 175 10.56 -19.92 -21.01
C ARG A 175 12.04 -19.85 -20.74
N ASP A 176 12.73 -20.97 -20.98
CA ASP A 176 14.18 -21.11 -20.87
C ASP A 176 14.72 -20.70 -19.49
N VAL A 177 13.93 -20.93 -18.44
CA VAL A 177 14.24 -20.45 -17.09
C VAL A 177 15.59 -20.99 -16.63
N ALA A 178 16.46 -20.07 -16.22
CA ALA A 178 17.74 -20.37 -15.62
C ALA A 178 17.53 -20.89 -14.20
N VAL A 179 18.31 -21.91 -13.84
CA VAL A 179 18.42 -22.31 -12.44
C VAL A 179 19.29 -21.26 -11.76
N PRO A 180 18.81 -20.59 -10.69
CA PRO A 180 19.59 -19.59 -10.00
C PRO A 180 20.86 -20.18 -9.39
N GLU A 181 21.96 -19.46 -9.61
CA GLU A 181 23.19 -19.63 -8.83
C GLU A 181 23.01 -18.95 -7.45
N GLN A 182 23.92 -19.20 -6.50
CA GLN A 182 23.77 -18.66 -5.14
C GLN A 182 23.59 -17.12 -5.16
N ASP A 183 22.59 -16.63 -4.41
CA ASP A 183 22.25 -15.20 -4.19
C ASP A 183 21.59 -14.42 -5.35
N GLU A 184 21.27 -15.04 -6.48
CA GLU A 184 20.42 -14.43 -7.51
C GLU A 184 18.99 -14.96 -7.44
N GLU A 185 17.99 -14.07 -7.30
CA GLU A 185 16.57 -14.50 -7.31
C GLU A 185 15.96 -14.42 -8.72
N GLY A 186 16.34 -13.44 -9.55
CA GLY A 186 15.85 -13.32 -10.93
C GLY A 186 14.32 -13.39 -11.04
N VAL A 187 13.78 -14.21 -11.98
CA VAL A 187 12.32 -14.47 -12.07
C VAL A 187 11.73 -15.19 -10.85
N TRP A 188 12.56 -15.83 -10.03
CA TRP A 188 12.13 -16.59 -8.84
C TRP A 188 11.86 -15.70 -7.63
N GLY A 189 12.37 -14.46 -7.64
CA GLY A 189 12.09 -13.46 -6.59
C GLY A 189 10.79 -12.69 -6.83
N VAL A 190 10.10 -12.94 -7.95
CA VAL A 190 8.86 -12.25 -8.30
C VAL A 190 7.72 -12.79 -7.42
N PRO A 191 7.07 -11.98 -6.57
CA PRO A 191 6.05 -12.49 -5.65
C PRO A 191 4.78 -13.00 -6.35
N GLN A 192 4.50 -12.48 -7.56
CA GLN A 192 3.33 -12.88 -8.32
C GLN A 192 3.54 -14.25 -8.97
N ARG A 193 2.49 -15.08 -8.94
CA ARG A 193 2.54 -16.44 -9.48
C ARG A 193 2.83 -16.47 -10.98
N LEU A 194 3.82 -17.28 -11.37
CA LEU A 194 4.26 -17.49 -12.75
C LEU A 194 4.24 -18.98 -13.09
N THR A 195 4.11 -19.30 -14.37
CA THR A 195 4.43 -20.64 -14.90
C THR A 195 5.84 -20.62 -15.48
N LEU A 196 6.75 -21.36 -14.88
CA LEU A 196 8.16 -21.43 -15.23
C LEU A 196 8.41 -22.71 -16.06
N LEU A 197 8.88 -22.54 -17.28
CA LEU A 197 9.11 -23.63 -18.24
C LEU A 197 10.62 -23.88 -18.39
N LEU A 198 11.04 -25.09 -18.02
CA LEU A 198 12.39 -25.59 -18.21
C LEU A 198 12.48 -26.35 -19.53
N ASP A 199 12.91 -25.67 -20.59
CA ASP A 199 13.06 -26.26 -21.94
C ASP A 199 14.35 -27.10 -22.12
N ARG A 200 15.17 -27.26 -21.06
CA ARG A 200 16.43 -28.03 -21.13
C ARG A 200 16.22 -29.53 -20.91
N PRO A 201 16.90 -30.40 -21.68
CA PRO A 201 16.88 -31.85 -21.45
C PRO A 201 17.52 -32.20 -20.11
N ALA A 202 16.96 -33.20 -19.42
CA ALA A 202 17.29 -33.55 -18.03
C ALA A 202 18.78 -33.85 -17.76
N GLY A 203 19.56 -34.18 -18.79
CA GLY A 203 21.00 -34.46 -18.69
C GLY A 203 21.91 -33.24 -18.48
N GLY A 204 21.37 -32.01 -18.44
CA GLY A 204 22.15 -30.78 -18.30
C GLY A 204 22.22 -30.18 -16.89
N LEU A 205 21.51 -30.73 -15.91
CA LEU A 205 21.41 -30.18 -14.55
C LEU A 205 22.03 -31.11 -13.51
N SER A 206 22.72 -30.54 -12.53
CA SER A 206 23.27 -31.31 -11.41
C SER A 206 22.16 -31.83 -10.48
N THR A 207 22.44 -32.90 -9.73
CA THR A 207 21.50 -33.42 -8.71
C THR A 207 21.13 -32.35 -7.66
N GLU A 208 22.06 -31.45 -7.35
CA GLU A 208 21.83 -30.35 -6.40
C GLU A 208 20.86 -29.31 -6.98
N SER A 209 21.05 -28.92 -8.25
CA SER A 209 20.13 -28.04 -8.98
C SER A 209 18.72 -28.62 -9.05
N TRP A 210 18.59 -29.92 -9.31
CA TRP A 210 17.30 -30.62 -9.30
C TRP A 210 16.63 -30.63 -7.92
N THR A 211 17.41 -30.82 -6.87
CA THR A 211 16.89 -30.80 -5.49
C THR A 211 16.34 -29.41 -5.14
N ARG A 212 17.05 -28.35 -5.54
CA ARG A 212 16.64 -26.96 -5.34
C ARG A 212 15.37 -26.60 -6.11
N LEU A 213 15.30 -26.97 -7.39
CA LEU A 213 14.10 -26.77 -8.21
C LEU A 213 12.86 -27.45 -7.61
N ARG A 214 13.03 -28.66 -7.07
CA ARG A 214 11.93 -29.37 -6.39
C ARG A 214 11.48 -28.68 -5.11
N GLN A 215 12.39 -28.09 -4.35
CA GLN A 215 12.03 -27.33 -3.15
C GLN A 215 11.17 -26.11 -3.52
N TRP A 216 11.57 -25.32 -4.51
CA TRP A 216 10.76 -24.18 -4.95
C TRP A 216 9.41 -24.58 -5.55
N ALA A 217 9.34 -25.68 -6.29
CA ALA A 217 8.07 -26.20 -6.79
C ALA A 217 7.11 -26.62 -5.66
N LEU A 218 7.64 -26.99 -4.47
CA LEU A 218 6.85 -27.38 -3.30
C LEU A 218 6.41 -26.18 -2.46
N ASP A 219 7.20 -25.10 -2.43
CA ASP A 219 6.91 -23.90 -1.62
C ASP A 219 5.71 -23.08 -2.16
N GLY A 220 5.29 -23.31 -3.41
CA GLY A 220 3.92 -23.03 -3.87
C GLY A 220 3.67 -21.69 -4.56
N ASP A 221 4.70 -20.86 -4.76
CA ASP A 221 4.54 -19.52 -5.34
C ASP A 221 4.54 -19.53 -6.88
N HIS A 222 5.30 -20.42 -7.50
CA HIS A 222 5.35 -20.60 -8.96
C HIS A 222 4.93 -22.01 -9.38
N GLU A 223 4.43 -22.15 -10.60
CA GLU A 223 4.19 -23.45 -11.22
C GLU A 223 5.39 -23.81 -12.10
N LEU A 224 6.20 -24.77 -11.65
CA LEU A 224 7.35 -25.25 -12.40
C LEU A 224 6.97 -26.44 -13.30
N ILE A 225 7.35 -26.36 -14.58
CA ILE A 225 7.09 -27.38 -15.59
C ILE A 225 8.37 -27.68 -16.35
N GLY A 226 8.74 -28.96 -16.46
CA GLY A 226 9.94 -29.41 -17.16
C GLY A 226 9.90 -30.91 -17.43
N PRO A 227 10.92 -31.50 -18.09
CA PRO A 227 10.86 -32.89 -18.58
C PRO A 227 10.54 -33.94 -17.52
N GLU A 228 10.91 -33.69 -16.26
CA GLU A 228 10.68 -34.58 -15.11
C GLU A 228 9.79 -33.94 -14.03
N ILE A 229 9.20 -32.76 -14.31
CA ILE A 229 8.42 -31.98 -13.36
C ILE A 229 7.09 -31.54 -14.01
N GLY A 230 6.00 -31.85 -13.34
CA GLY A 230 4.65 -31.51 -13.78
C GLY A 230 3.90 -32.69 -14.38
N ASP A 231 2.61 -32.47 -14.60
CA ASP A 231 1.73 -33.47 -15.19
C ASP A 231 1.89 -33.50 -16.73
N PRO A 232 2.01 -34.69 -17.36
CA PRO A 232 2.17 -34.81 -18.81
C PRO A 232 1.04 -34.19 -19.64
N GLU A 233 -0.20 -34.21 -19.12
CA GLU A 233 -1.35 -33.60 -19.80
C GLU A 233 -1.21 -32.07 -19.81
N THR A 234 -0.86 -31.48 -18.67
CA THR A 234 -0.56 -30.05 -18.56
C THR A 234 0.56 -29.61 -19.50
N GLN A 235 1.64 -30.39 -19.59
CA GLN A 235 2.75 -30.13 -20.53
C GLN A 235 2.26 -30.10 -21.99
N GLN A 236 1.45 -31.08 -22.38
CA GLN A 236 0.92 -31.16 -23.74
C GLN A 236 0.00 -29.97 -24.08
N ARG A 237 -0.85 -29.54 -23.14
CA ARG A 237 -1.74 -28.39 -23.34
C ARG A 237 -0.94 -27.09 -23.48
N LEU A 238 0.09 -26.89 -22.65
CA LEU A 238 0.96 -25.72 -22.76
C LEU A 238 1.75 -25.72 -24.08
N GLN A 239 2.30 -26.86 -24.48
CA GLN A 239 2.99 -26.98 -25.76
C GLN A 239 2.06 -26.61 -26.93
N SER A 240 0.81 -27.08 -26.88
CA SER A 240 -0.19 -26.74 -27.89
C SER A 240 -0.49 -25.24 -27.94
N LEU A 241 -0.55 -24.55 -26.79
CA LEU A 241 -0.72 -23.10 -26.74
C LEU A 241 0.50 -22.36 -27.32
N LEU A 242 1.72 -22.81 -27.00
CA LEU A 242 2.95 -22.23 -27.52
C LEU A 242 3.09 -22.37 -29.05
N GLU A 243 2.44 -23.36 -29.65
CA GLU A 243 2.46 -23.60 -31.09
C GLU A 243 1.36 -22.85 -31.88
N GLN A 244 0.23 -22.52 -31.25
CA GLN A 244 -0.95 -22.01 -31.96
C GLN A 244 -0.86 -20.52 -32.32
N ASP A 245 -0.46 -19.65 -31.38
CA ASP A 245 -0.08 -18.23 -31.55
C ASP A 245 0.03 -17.55 -30.17
N PRO A 246 1.13 -17.73 -29.42
CA PRO A 246 1.25 -17.16 -28.09
C PRO A 246 1.43 -15.64 -28.15
N VAL A 247 0.89 -14.91 -27.17
CA VAL A 247 1.18 -13.48 -26.99
C VAL A 247 2.60 -13.35 -26.41
N VAL A 248 3.58 -13.11 -27.28
CA VAL A 248 4.99 -12.96 -26.90
C VAL A 248 5.26 -11.54 -26.41
N LEU A 249 5.72 -11.39 -25.17
CA LEU A 249 5.93 -10.11 -24.50
C LEU A 249 7.35 -9.55 -24.71
N ASP A 250 8.33 -10.41 -24.99
CA ASP A 250 9.76 -10.10 -25.07
C ASP A 250 10.31 -10.02 -26.51
N THR A 251 9.45 -9.71 -27.50
CA THR A 251 9.90 -9.54 -28.89
C THR A 251 11.00 -8.48 -29.02
N GLU A 252 10.86 -7.39 -28.27
CA GLU A 252 11.91 -6.39 -28.07
C GLU A 252 12.52 -6.59 -26.68
N GLN A 253 13.81 -6.92 -26.61
CA GLN A 253 14.53 -7.15 -25.34
C GLN A 253 14.90 -5.83 -24.62
N GLN A 254 13.93 -4.92 -24.50
CA GLN A 254 14.04 -3.68 -23.74
C GLN A 254 12.98 -3.68 -22.64
N PRO A 255 13.33 -3.33 -21.38
CA PRO A 255 12.37 -3.35 -20.27
C PRO A 255 11.10 -2.57 -20.58
N SER A 256 11.23 -1.34 -21.08
CA SER A 256 10.09 -0.48 -21.42
C SER A 256 9.18 -1.02 -22.53
N ALA A 257 9.70 -1.86 -23.43
CA ALA A 257 8.87 -2.53 -24.44
C ALA A 257 8.06 -3.66 -23.81
N ILE A 258 8.69 -4.46 -22.95
CA ILE A 258 8.04 -5.56 -22.21
C ILE A 258 6.99 -5.00 -21.26
N GLU A 259 7.28 -3.90 -20.57
CA GLU A 259 6.31 -3.20 -19.72
C GLU A 259 5.05 -2.80 -20.50
N ARG A 260 5.22 -2.20 -21.70
CA ARG A 260 4.07 -1.85 -22.56
C ARG A 260 3.26 -3.08 -22.97
N GLN A 261 3.92 -4.20 -23.29
CA GLN A 261 3.23 -5.44 -23.62
C GLN A 261 2.51 -6.05 -22.42
N LEU A 262 3.07 -5.98 -21.22
CA LEU A 262 2.41 -6.41 -19.98
C LEU A 262 1.13 -5.59 -19.72
N TRP A 263 1.19 -4.27 -19.91
CA TRP A 263 -0.01 -3.42 -19.79
C TRP A 263 -1.05 -3.74 -20.86
N ALA A 264 -0.63 -3.97 -22.11
CA ALA A 264 -1.55 -4.36 -23.18
C ALA A 264 -2.19 -5.74 -22.94
N LEU A 265 -1.42 -6.70 -22.39
CA LEU A 265 -1.92 -8.00 -21.97
C LEU A 265 -2.96 -7.86 -20.85
N ALA A 266 -2.71 -6.98 -19.88
CA ALA A 266 -3.64 -6.68 -18.81
C ALA A 266 -4.94 -6.07 -19.35
N ASP A 267 -4.86 -5.11 -20.27
CA ASP A 267 -6.05 -4.54 -20.93
C ASP A 267 -6.87 -5.62 -21.64
N ARG A 268 -6.21 -6.54 -22.34
CA ARG A 268 -6.87 -7.69 -22.95
C ARG A 268 -7.53 -8.61 -21.92
N ALA A 269 -6.84 -8.94 -20.83
CA ALA A 269 -7.40 -9.74 -19.76
C ALA A 269 -8.63 -9.06 -19.12
N ALA A 270 -8.65 -7.74 -19.07
CA ALA A 270 -9.79 -7.00 -18.54
C ALA A 270 -11.01 -7.02 -19.45
N ASP A 271 -10.83 -7.21 -20.76
CA ASP A 271 -11.91 -7.35 -21.74
C ASP A 271 -12.38 -8.81 -21.90
N ASP A 272 -11.42 -9.73 -22.03
CA ASP A 272 -11.67 -11.15 -22.31
C ASP A 272 -11.86 -11.98 -21.01
N GLY A 273 -11.68 -11.35 -19.84
CA GLY A 273 -11.71 -11.95 -18.51
C GLY A 273 -10.40 -12.64 -18.11
N HIS A 274 -9.60 -13.08 -19.08
CA HIS A 274 -8.26 -13.62 -18.85
C HIS A 274 -7.35 -13.41 -20.07
N ALA A 275 -6.03 -13.44 -19.86
CA ALA A 275 -5.05 -13.49 -20.94
C ALA A 275 -3.80 -14.26 -20.51
N ILE A 276 -3.13 -14.88 -21.49
CA ILE A 276 -1.87 -15.60 -21.29
C ILE A 276 -0.78 -14.90 -22.08
N GLY A 277 0.31 -14.53 -21.41
CA GLY A 277 1.50 -13.95 -22.01
C GLY A 277 2.70 -14.88 -21.87
N VAL A 278 3.59 -14.85 -22.86
CA VAL A 278 4.81 -15.67 -22.89
C VAL A 278 6.02 -14.76 -23.02
N LEU A 279 7.05 -15.03 -22.23
CA LEU A 279 8.35 -14.37 -22.32
C LEU A 279 9.48 -15.37 -22.09
N ARG A 280 10.71 -15.02 -22.46
CA ARG A 280 11.90 -15.79 -22.07
C ARG A 280 12.58 -15.18 -20.87
N ASP A 281 13.29 -16.03 -20.15
CA ASP A 281 14.11 -15.63 -19.02
C ASP A 281 15.33 -14.80 -19.48
N HIS A 282 15.36 -13.51 -19.13
CA HIS A 282 16.49 -12.62 -19.35
C HIS A 282 16.41 -11.35 -18.46
N PRO A 283 17.52 -10.61 -18.26
CA PRO A 283 17.54 -9.48 -17.31
C PRO A 283 16.52 -8.37 -17.57
N ALA A 284 16.28 -8.02 -18.85
CA ALA A 284 15.26 -7.03 -19.19
C ALA A 284 13.82 -7.49 -18.86
N ALA A 285 13.55 -8.79 -18.87
CA ALA A 285 12.26 -9.34 -18.45
C ALA A 285 12.12 -9.26 -16.93
N HIS A 286 13.18 -9.56 -16.16
CA HIS A 286 13.17 -9.43 -14.70
C HIS A 286 12.80 -8.02 -14.27
N ALA A 287 13.50 -7.02 -14.82
CA ALA A 287 13.25 -5.62 -14.51
C ALA A 287 11.81 -5.20 -14.83
N ALA A 288 11.26 -5.66 -15.96
CA ALA A 288 9.89 -5.34 -16.34
C ALA A 288 8.84 -6.03 -15.45
N LEU A 289 9.06 -7.29 -15.07
CA LEU A 289 8.16 -8.04 -14.20
C LEU A 289 8.14 -7.43 -12.80
N GLU A 290 9.32 -7.17 -12.21
CA GLU A 290 9.46 -6.54 -10.90
C GLU A 290 8.78 -5.16 -10.87
N ALA A 291 8.89 -4.38 -11.94
CA ALA A 291 8.29 -3.05 -12.01
C ALA A 291 6.76 -3.07 -12.21
N VAL A 292 6.23 -4.00 -13.01
CA VAL A 292 4.83 -3.94 -13.49
C VAL A 292 3.89 -4.86 -12.71
N LEU A 293 4.30 -6.07 -12.36
CA LEU A 293 3.38 -7.04 -11.76
C LEU A 293 2.78 -6.57 -10.43
N PRO A 294 3.56 -5.97 -9.49
CA PRO A 294 2.98 -5.42 -8.26
C PRO A 294 1.95 -4.32 -8.53
N ARG A 295 2.18 -3.50 -9.57
CA ARG A 295 1.27 -2.41 -9.95
C ARG A 295 -0.02 -2.95 -10.56
N LEU A 296 0.06 -4.02 -11.35
CA LEU A 296 -1.11 -4.72 -11.88
C LEU A 296 -1.93 -5.38 -10.76
N GLU A 297 -1.26 -6.04 -9.82
CA GLU A 297 -1.92 -6.62 -8.65
C GLU A 297 -2.62 -5.55 -7.80
N MET A 298 -1.96 -4.42 -7.56
CA MET A 298 -2.56 -3.26 -6.88
C MET A 298 -3.79 -2.72 -7.62
N ARG A 299 -3.77 -2.72 -8.96
CA ARG A 299 -4.91 -2.38 -9.84
C ARG A 299 -6.04 -3.42 -9.81
N GLY A 300 -5.81 -4.58 -9.20
CA GLY A 300 -6.81 -5.64 -8.99
C GLY A 300 -6.75 -6.79 -10.00
N TYR A 301 -5.67 -6.90 -10.79
CA TYR A 301 -5.42 -8.09 -11.60
C TYR A 301 -4.97 -9.25 -10.71
N ARG A 302 -5.28 -10.48 -11.13
CA ARG A 302 -4.90 -11.70 -10.41
C ARG A 302 -3.96 -12.54 -11.25
N PHE A 303 -2.86 -12.98 -10.65
CA PHE A 303 -1.89 -13.87 -11.29
C PHE A 303 -2.16 -15.32 -10.92
N VAL A 304 -2.19 -16.20 -11.92
CA VAL A 304 -2.42 -17.63 -11.76
C VAL A 304 -1.45 -18.43 -12.63
N ALA A 305 -1.33 -19.72 -12.32
CA ALA A 305 -0.72 -20.70 -13.20
C ALA A 305 -1.38 -20.65 -14.59
N ALA A 306 -0.60 -20.49 -15.66
CA ALA A 306 -1.11 -20.46 -17.03
C ALA A 306 -1.91 -21.71 -17.38
N ALA A 307 -1.51 -22.87 -16.82
CA ALA A 307 -2.24 -24.13 -16.96
C ALA A 307 -3.71 -24.04 -16.51
N SER A 308 -4.03 -23.21 -15.51
CA SER A 308 -5.40 -23.03 -15.01
C SER A 308 -6.31 -22.21 -15.93
N LEU A 309 -5.73 -21.53 -16.92
CA LEU A 309 -6.44 -20.72 -17.91
C LEU A 309 -6.59 -21.45 -19.26
N LEU A 310 -5.98 -22.63 -19.40
CA LEU A 310 -6.15 -23.45 -20.59
C LEU A 310 -7.51 -24.16 -20.56
N PRO A 311 -8.18 -24.31 -21.71
CA PRO A 311 -9.42 -25.07 -21.82
C PRO A 311 -9.24 -26.57 -21.55
#